data_AF-A0A7V7BYH1-F1
#
_entry.id   AF-A0A7V7BYH1-F1
#
_cell.length_a   1.000
_cell.length_b   1.000
_cell.length_c   1.000
_cell.angle_alpha   90.00
_cell.angle_beta   90.00
_cell.angle_gamma   90.00
#
_symmetry.space_group_name_H-M   'P 1'
#
loop_
_entity.id
_entity.type
_entity.pdbx_description
1 polymer ?
#
loop_
_entity_poly.entity_id
_entity_poly.type
_entity_poly.pdbx_seq_one_letter_code
_entity_poly.pdbx_strand_id
1 'polypeptide(L)' 'RYEVYKPWDFDPFKITVNGVCLTKEDILTGFNRFASGALPTGTVDSMAFTVPRSPDGLYNISYDEDHIEIDVKKIKRTK' A
#
# COMPACT_ATOMS: atom_id res chain seq x y z
N ARG A 1 -0.95 -5.39 4.21
CA ARG A 1 -1.00 -6.82 3.83
C ARG A 1 -1.84 -6.93 2.57
N TYR A 2 -1.40 -7.72 1.61
CA TYR A 2 -2.13 -7.96 0.37
C TYR A 2 -2.21 -9.47 0.10
N GLU A 3 -3.20 -9.85 -0.69
CA GLU A 3 -3.43 -11.22 -1.16
C GLU A 3 -3.76 -11.18 -2.64
N VAL A 4 -3.10 -12.04 -3.41
CA VAL A 4 -3.17 -12.05 -4.87
C VAL A 4 -4.24 -13.03 -5.33
N TYR A 5 -5.37 -12.54 -5.82
CA TYR A 5 -6.50 -13.38 -6.24
C TYR A 5 -6.44 -13.84 -7.70
N LYS A 6 -5.58 -13.22 -8.52
CA LYS A 6 -5.24 -13.62 -9.90
C LYS A 6 -3.77 -13.27 -10.15
N PRO A 7 -3.06 -13.92 -11.09
CA PRO A 7 -1.67 -13.55 -11.38
C PRO A 7 -1.58 -12.07 -11.68
N TRP A 8 -0.69 -11.38 -10.97
CA TRP A 8 -0.64 -9.93 -10.94
C TRP A 8 0.81 -9.48 -10.92
N ASP A 9 1.15 -8.57 -11.83
CA ASP A 9 2.45 -7.93 -11.83
C ASP A 9 2.44 -6.79 -10.81
N PHE A 10 2.92 -7.09 -9.60
CA PHE A 10 2.93 -6.16 -8.48
C PHE A 10 4.16 -5.26 -8.53
N ASP A 11 3.92 -3.96 -8.73
CA ASP A 11 4.95 -2.93 -8.63
C ASP A 11 4.61 -1.97 -7.47
N PRO A 12 5.37 -1.99 -6.37
CA PRO A 12 5.09 -1.13 -5.22
C PRO A 12 5.15 0.37 -5.55
N PHE A 13 5.83 0.78 -6.62
CA PHE A 13 5.93 2.18 -7.04
C PHE A 13 4.71 2.68 -7.80
N LYS A 14 3.79 1.76 -8.17
CA LYS A 14 2.46 2.13 -8.66
C LYS A 14 1.47 2.44 -7.54
N ILE A 15 1.83 2.15 -6.29
CA ILE A 15 1.03 2.58 -5.15
C ILE A 15 1.13 4.09 -5.05
N THR A 16 -0.02 4.76 -5.06
CA THR A 16 -0.11 6.19 -4.81
C THR A 16 -0.82 6.45 -3.50
N VAL A 17 -0.29 7.37 -2.70
CA VAL A 17 -0.93 7.87 -1.48
C VAL A 17 -1.22 9.35 -1.67
N ASN A 18 -2.49 9.73 -1.57
CA ASN A 18 -2.95 11.10 -1.82
C ASN A 18 -2.47 11.66 -3.17
N GLY A 19 -2.43 10.80 -4.21
CA GLY A 19 -2.00 11.16 -5.56
C GLY A 19 -0.49 11.17 -5.80
N VAL A 20 0.33 10.81 -4.79
CA VAL A 20 1.79 10.75 -4.92
C VAL A 20 2.26 9.30 -4.90
N CYS A 21 3.05 8.88 -5.90
CA CYS A 21 3.64 7.54 -5.94
C CYS A 21 4.62 7.32 -4.79
N LEU A 22 4.67 6.10 -4.25
CA LEU A 22 5.72 5.71 -3.32
C LEU A 22 7.08 5.76 -4.01
N THR A 23 8.10 6.17 -3.25
CA THR A 23 9.50 6.11 -3.65
C THR A 23 10.23 4.99 -2.92
N LYS A 24 11.50 4.78 -3.27
CA LYS A 24 12.32 3.75 -2.64
C LYS A 24 12.54 4.04 -1.15
N GLU A 25 12.69 5.32 -0.84
CA GLU A 25 12.93 5.84 0.50
C GLU A 25 11.69 5.71 1.39
N ASP A 26 10.50 5.70 0.80
CA ASP A 26 9.25 5.52 1.55
C ASP A 26 9.05 4.08 2.02
N ILE A 27 9.62 3.11 1.32
CA ILE A 27 9.41 1.69 1.60
C ILE A 27 10.29 1.26 2.78
N LEU A 28 9.66 1.07 3.95
CA LEU A 28 10.32 0.67 5.19
C LEU A 28 10.70 -0.81 5.21
N THR A 29 9.94 -1.60 4.45
CA THR A 29 10.16 -3.03 4.34
C THR A 29 11.20 -3.23 3.24
N GLY A 30 12.47 -3.46 3.58
CA GLY A 30 13.52 -3.58 2.56
C GLY A 30 13.10 -4.53 1.43
N PHE A 31 13.34 -4.15 0.17
CA PHE A 31 12.79 -4.78 -1.05
C PHE A 31 12.89 -6.30 -1.13
N ASN A 32 13.88 -6.91 -0.49
CA ASN A 32 14.04 -8.37 -0.45
C ASN A 32 13.09 -9.07 0.55
N ARG A 33 12.24 -8.30 1.26
CA ARG A 33 11.35 -8.78 2.32
C ARG A 33 9.87 -8.74 1.93
N PHE A 34 9.56 -8.35 0.70
CA PHE A 34 8.23 -8.50 0.13
C PHE A 34 8.34 -8.96 -1.33
N ALA A 35 7.37 -9.72 -1.81
CA ALA A 35 7.33 -10.17 -3.20
C ALA A 35 6.97 -9.00 -4.13
N SER A 36 7.63 -8.92 -5.30
CA SER A 36 7.36 -7.94 -6.36
C SER A 36 7.53 -8.57 -7.75
N GLY A 37 6.92 -7.96 -8.76
CA GLY A 37 6.85 -8.51 -10.12
C GLY A 37 5.69 -9.47 -10.28
N ALA A 38 5.85 -10.49 -11.14
CA ALA A 38 4.80 -11.47 -11.39
C ALA A 38 4.51 -12.34 -10.15
N LEU A 39 3.42 -12.04 -9.45
CA LEU A 39 2.96 -12.79 -8.29
C LEU A 39 1.94 -13.86 -8.70
N PRO A 40 2.13 -15.13 -8.31
CA PRO A 40 1.13 -16.16 -8.55
C PRO A 40 -0.09 -15.95 -7.64
N THR A 41 -1.24 -16.49 -8.06
CA THR A 41 -2.45 -16.55 -7.24
C THR A 41 -2.18 -17.23 -5.90
N GLY A 42 -2.72 -16.68 -4.82
CA GLY A 42 -2.53 -17.15 -3.45
C GLY A 42 -1.29 -16.59 -2.76
N THR A 43 -0.49 -15.75 -3.42
CA THR A 43 0.60 -15.02 -2.75
C THR A 43 0.02 -14.09 -1.69
N VAL A 44 0.57 -14.17 -0.47
CA VAL A 44 0.21 -13.29 0.64
C VAL A 44 1.47 -12.66 1.19
N ASP A 45 1.50 -11.34 1.27
CA ASP A 45 2.65 -10.62 1.82
C ASP A 45 2.24 -9.33 2.55
N SER A 46 3.20 -8.71 3.22
CA SER A 46 3.04 -7.46 3.94
C SER A 46 4.16 -6.49 3.63
N MET A 47 3.77 -5.32 3.13
CA MET A 47 4.66 -4.18 2.94
C MET A 47 4.23 -3.04 3.87
N ALA A 48 5.23 -2.43 4.51
CA ALA A 48 5.13 -1.20 5.30
C ALA A 48 5.92 -0.09 4.59
N PHE A 49 5.34 1.11 4.57
CA PHE A 49 5.89 2.31 3.97
C PHE A 49 5.52 3.55 4.79
N THR A 50 6.29 4.62 4.66
CA THR A 50 5.99 5.93 5.26
C THR A 50 5.05 6.72 4.39
N VAL A 51 4.20 7.51 5.04
CA VAL A 51 3.34 8.47 4.37
C VAL A 51 3.41 9.81 5.12
N PRO A 52 3.52 10.95 4.40
CA PRO A 52 3.39 12.26 5.02
C PRO A 52 2.06 12.38 5.77
N ARG A 53 2.04 13.12 6.88
CA ARG A 53 0.81 13.27 7.65
C ARG A 53 -0.23 14.07 6.86
N SER A 54 -1.41 13.48 6.62
CA SER A 54 -2.50 14.25 6.00
C SER A 54 -3.06 15.28 6.98
N PRO A 55 -3.25 16.56 6.59
CA PRO A 55 -3.80 17.60 7.46
C PRO A 55 -5.20 17.26 7.99
N ASP A 56 -6.03 16.61 7.17
CA ASP A 56 -7.40 16.23 7.51
C ASP A 56 -7.50 14.84 8.18
N GLY A 57 -6.42 14.06 8.16
CA GLY A 57 -6.37 12.69 8.66
C GLY A 57 -6.93 11.64 7.70
N LEU A 58 -7.18 12.02 6.44
CA LEU A 58 -7.64 11.15 5.37
C LEU A 58 -6.48 10.70 4.48
N TYR A 59 -6.46 9.42 4.14
CA TYR A 59 -5.46 8.83 3.25
C TYR A 59 -6.14 8.06 2.14
N ASN A 60 -5.92 8.51 0.92
CA ASN A 60 -6.38 7.85 -0.29
C ASN A 60 -5.24 7.01 -0.85
N ILE A 61 -5.34 5.70 -0.70
CA ILE A 61 -4.38 4.74 -1.24
C ILE A 61 -4.95 4.19 -2.53
N SER A 62 -4.18 4.15 -3.59
CA SER A 62 -4.61 3.52 -4.84
C SER A 62 -3.49 2.73 -5.50
N TYR A 63 -3.89 1.72 -6.28
CA TYR A 63 -3.04 0.87 -7.07
C TYR A 63 -3.78 0.49 -8.35
N ASP A 64 -3.22 0.75 -9.54
CA ASP A 64 -3.82 0.41 -10.85
C ASP A 64 -5.36 0.63 -10.88
N GLU A 65 -5.81 1.84 -10.50
CA GLU A 65 -7.22 2.28 -10.45
C GLU A 65 -8.06 1.79 -9.25
N ASP A 66 -7.64 0.72 -8.56
CA ASP A 66 -8.28 0.32 -7.31
C ASP A 66 -7.95 1.31 -6.20
N HIS A 67 -8.98 1.75 -5.48
CA HIS A 67 -8.88 2.80 -4.47
C HIS A 67 -9.38 2.34 -3.09
N ILE A 68 -8.61 2.67 -2.06
CA ILE A 68 -8.93 2.46 -0.64
C ILE A 68 -8.82 3.80 0.09
N GLU A 69 -9.88 4.17 0.77
CA GLU A 69 -9.91 5.36 1.65
C GLU A 69 -9.69 4.94 3.10
N ILE A 70 -8.75 5.59 3.78
CA ILE A 70 -8.43 5.36 5.18
C ILE A 70 -8.59 6.65 5.99
N ASP A 71 -9.59 6.69 6.86
CA ASP A 71 -9.79 7.76 7.84
C ASP A 71 -9.20 7.37 9.19
N VAL A 72 -8.06 7.99 9.55
CA VAL A 72 -7.33 7.68 10.79
C VAL A 72 -8.11 8.11 12.03
N LYS A 73 -9.03 9.08 11.92
CA LYS A 73 -9.89 9.48 13.04
C LYS A 73 -10.92 8.40 13.34
N LYS A 74 -11.43 7.69 12.33
CA LYS A 74 -12.35 6.55 12.48
C LYS A 74 -11.66 5.29 13.01
N ILE A 75 -10.38 5.08 12.68
CA ILE A 75 -9.58 3.97 13.23
C ILE A 75 -9.45 4.05 14.77
N LYS A 76 -9.53 5.26 15.35
CA LYS A 76 -9.43 5.46 16.81
C LYS A 76 -10.66 5.05 17.63
N ARG A 77 -11.67 4.37 17.05
CA ARG A 77 -12.80 3.80 17.80
C ARG A 77 -12.67 2.30 18.00
N THR A 78 -11.80 1.89 18.91
CA THR A 78 -12.09 0.78 19.84
C THR A 78 -11.07 0.84 20.98
N LYS A 79 -11.53 1.28 22.15
CA LYS A 79 -10.90 1.01 23.43
C LYS A 79 -11.97 0.43 24.33
#